data_AF-A0A2V4EBW6-F1
#
_entry.id   AF-A0A2V4EBW6-F1
#
_cell.length_a   1.000
_cell.length_b   1.000
_cell.length_c   1.000
_cell.angle_alpha   90.00
_cell.angle_beta   90.00
_cell.angle_gamma   90.00
#
_symmetry.space_group_name_H-M   'P 1'
#
loop_
_entity.id
_entity.type
_entity.pdbx_description
1 polymer ?
#
loop_
_entity_poly.entity_id
_entity_poly.type
_entity_poly.pdbx_seq_one_letter_code
_entity_poly.pdbx_strand_id
1 'polypeptide(L)'
;MRELWLSSFNDILLAIRGAEMNIYDDNKIRRLLNDSFFTITKTGKMSYSRANKIYQFYRSLLNDGYQFVRSSMPRNTFWRYEQNLLSIGLSKLQLQNLQQQKNNVIPMFRVIDIDFNKQRSAWYQEPTSFYDNNENLLLFKFAS
;
A
#
# COMPACT_ATOMS: atom_id res chain seq x y z
N MET A 1 13.80 -17.68 -3.23
CA MET A 1 12.94 -17.25 -2.10
C MET A 1 12.85 -15.73 -1.95
N ARG A 2 13.98 -15.00 -2.01
CA ARG A 2 14.01 -13.52 -2.03
C ARG A 2 13.14 -12.90 -3.13
N GLU A 3 13.20 -13.43 -4.35
CA GLU A 3 12.45 -12.90 -5.50
C GLU A 3 10.93 -13.09 -5.36
N LEU A 4 10.48 -14.24 -4.86
CA LEU A 4 9.06 -14.50 -4.59
C LEU A 4 8.52 -13.54 -3.53
N TRP A 5 9.27 -13.30 -2.46
CA TRP A 5 8.89 -12.35 -1.42
C TRP A 5 8.83 -10.92 -1.96
N LEU A 6 9.87 -10.46 -2.68
CA LEU A 6 9.87 -9.13 -3.28
C LEU A 6 8.72 -8.93 -4.26
N SER A 7 8.40 -9.95 -5.08
CA SER A 7 7.26 -9.91 -5.99
C SER A 7 5.93 -9.85 -5.25
N SER A 8 5.73 -10.65 -4.20
CA SER A 8 4.48 -10.67 -3.43
C SER A 8 4.25 -9.39 -2.62
N PHE A 9 5.32 -8.74 -2.16
CA PHE A 9 5.25 -7.51 -1.38
C PHE A 9 5.44 -6.24 -2.22
N ASN A 10 5.68 -6.35 -3.52
CA ASN A 10 5.94 -5.21 -4.40
C ASN A 10 4.82 -4.17 -4.36
N ASP A 11 3.56 -4.61 -4.42
CA ASP A 11 2.39 -3.71 -4.40
C ASP A 11 2.26 -2.96 -3.07
N ILE A 12 2.59 -3.64 -1.97
CA ILE A 12 2.61 -3.03 -0.62
C ILE A 12 3.76 -2.03 -0.52
N LEU A 13 4.96 -2.38 -0.99
CA LEU A 13 6.13 -1.51 -0.97
C LEU A 13 5.98 -0.30 -1.90
N LEU A 14 5.32 -0.46 -3.05
CA LEU A 14 4.95 0.65 -3.94
C LEU A 14 3.92 1.57 -3.29
N ALA A 15 2.92 1.01 -2.61
CA ALA A 15 1.95 1.78 -1.84
C ALA A 15 2.61 2.55 -0.68
N ILE A 16 3.62 1.96 -0.02
CA ILE A 16 4.41 2.61 1.03
C ILE A 16 5.32 3.70 0.47
N ARG A 17 5.98 3.46 -0.68
CA ARG A 17 6.81 4.49 -1.33
C ARG A 17 5.98 5.67 -1.85
N GLY A 18 4.74 5.43 -2.27
CA GLY A 18 3.79 6.51 -2.57
C GLY A 18 3.33 7.29 -1.34
N ALA A 19 3.42 6.68 -0.15
CA ALA A 19 2.97 7.24 1.13
C ALA A 19 3.94 8.24 1.79
N GLU A 20 5.11 8.54 1.21
CA GLU A 20 5.94 9.71 1.61
C GLU A 20 5.25 11.05 1.29
N MET A 21 4.04 11.04 0.74
CA MET A 21 3.20 12.23 0.74
C MET A 21 2.69 12.53 2.15
N ASN A 22 3.04 13.70 2.68
CA ASN A 22 2.33 14.28 3.81
C ASN A 22 0.87 14.57 3.40
N ILE A 23 -0.04 13.71 3.83
CA ILE A 23 -1.47 13.72 3.46
C ILE A 23 -2.20 14.96 3.99
N TYR A 24 -1.60 15.64 4.97
CA TYR A 24 -2.14 16.85 5.59
C TYR A 24 -1.77 18.13 4.84
N ASP A 25 -0.89 18.06 3.84
CA ASP A 25 -0.62 19.22 2.99
C ASP A 25 -1.71 19.36 1.92
N ASP A 26 -2.78 20.06 2.31
CA ASP A 26 -3.94 20.36 1.50
C ASP A 26 -3.58 21.05 0.16
N ASN A 27 -2.55 21.89 0.16
CA ASN A 27 -2.07 22.56 -1.06
C ASN A 27 -1.41 21.58 -2.01
N LYS A 28 -0.58 20.66 -1.47
CA LYS A 28 0.06 19.59 -2.25
C LYS A 28 -0.98 18.67 -2.89
N ILE A 29 -1.98 18.22 -2.12
CA ILE A 29 -3.07 17.39 -2.65
C ILE A 29 -3.85 18.11 -3.74
N ARG A 30 -4.20 19.39 -3.53
CA ARG A 30 -4.91 20.20 -4.53
C ARG A 30 -4.11 20.36 -5.82
N ARG A 31 -2.80 20.61 -5.72
CA ARG A 31 -1.91 20.72 -6.89
C ARG A 31 -1.85 19.40 -7.66
N LEU A 32 -1.62 18.28 -6.98
CA LEU A 32 -1.56 16.97 -7.61
C LEU A 32 -2.86 16.59 -8.33
N LEU A 33 -4.00 16.91 -7.71
CA LEU A 33 -5.31 16.69 -8.35
C LEU A 33 -5.49 17.55 -9.60
N ASN A 34 -5.05 18.81 -9.56
CA ASN A 34 -5.09 19.68 -10.74
C ASN A 34 -4.19 19.15 -11.85
N ASP A 35 -2.97 18.73 -11.52
CA ASP A 35 -2.01 18.19 -12.48
C ASP A 35 -2.49 16.86 -13.09
N SER A 36 -3.21 16.03 -12.32
CA SER A 36 -3.66 14.70 -12.77
C SER A 36 -5.02 14.71 -13.49
N PHE A 37 -5.92 15.64 -13.13
CA PHE A 37 -7.33 15.61 -13.57
C PHE A 37 -7.80 16.89 -14.25
N PHE A 38 -6.89 17.72 -14.77
CA PHE A 38 -7.29 18.82 -15.66
C PHE A 38 -7.85 18.27 -16.98
N THR A 39 -8.72 19.06 -17.59
CA THR A 39 -9.21 18.79 -18.94
C THR A 39 -9.08 20.03 -19.80
N ILE A 40 -8.91 19.85 -21.11
CA ILE A 40 -8.89 20.96 -22.05
C ILE A 40 -10.30 21.11 -22.61
N THR A 41 -10.87 22.30 -22.45
CA THR A 41 -12.19 22.63 -22.98
C THR A 41 -12.15 22.74 -24.50
N LYS A 42 -13.32 22.71 -25.16
CA LYS A 42 -13.42 22.92 -26.62
C LYS A 42 -12.81 24.25 -27.08
N THR A 43 -12.71 25.23 -26.19
CA THR A 43 -12.11 26.56 -26.43
C THR A 43 -10.59 26.58 -26.18
N GLY A 44 -9.96 25.44 -25.88
CA GLY A 44 -8.53 25.33 -25.61
C GLY A 44 -8.09 25.77 -24.20
N LYS A 45 -9.03 26.19 -23.35
CA LYS A 45 -8.74 26.59 -21.95
C LYS A 45 -8.66 25.37 -21.04
N MET A 46 -7.74 25.38 -20.08
CA MET A 46 -7.66 24.37 -19.02
C MET A 46 -8.85 24.50 -18.05
N SER A 47 -9.47 23.38 -17.72
CA SER A 47 -10.53 23.26 -16.74
C SER A 47 -10.11 22.30 -15.61
N TYR A 48 -10.29 22.77 -14.38
CA TYR A 48 -10.02 22.00 -13.16
C TYR A 48 -11.30 21.53 -12.48
N SER A 49 -12.46 21.59 -13.15
CA SER A 49 -13.73 21.25 -12.53
C SER A 49 -13.79 19.81 -12.00
N ARG A 50 -13.13 18.86 -12.68
CA ARG A 50 -13.02 17.47 -12.21
C ARG A 50 -12.13 17.36 -10.98
N ALA A 51 -10.94 17.96 -11.03
CA ALA A 51 -10.01 18.03 -9.90
C ALA A 51 -10.67 18.63 -8.65
N ASN A 52 -11.38 19.75 -8.80
CA ASN A 52 -12.09 20.42 -7.72
C ASN A 52 -13.15 19.53 -7.06
N LYS A 53 -13.92 18.76 -7.84
CA LYS A 53 -14.91 17.81 -7.28
C LYS A 53 -14.24 16.72 -6.43
N ILE A 54 -13.11 16.19 -6.88
CA ILE A 54 -12.36 15.15 -6.16
C ILE A 54 -11.73 15.75 -4.89
N TYR A 55 -11.20 16.98 -4.98
CA TYR A 55 -10.66 17.70 -3.84
C TYR A 55 -11.73 17.96 -2.78
N GLN A 56 -12.94 18.35 -3.19
CA GLN A 56 -14.06 18.56 -2.26
C GLN A 56 -14.48 17.26 -1.56
N PHE A 57 -14.45 16.13 -2.27
CA PHE A 57 -14.63 14.81 -1.68
C PHE A 57 -13.54 14.49 -0.63
N TYR A 58 -12.27 14.76 -0.93
CA TYR A 58 -11.18 14.64 0.04
C TYR A 58 -11.41 15.50 1.30
N ARG A 59 -11.85 16.76 1.14
CA ARG A 59 -12.19 17.65 2.26
C ARG A 59 -13.33 17.10 3.11
N SER A 60 -14.36 16.51 2.50
CA SER A 60 -15.43 15.82 3.22
C SER A 60 -14.91 14.62 4.00
N LEU A 61 -14.00 13.81 3.45
CA LEU A 61 -13.36 12.71 4.20
C LEU A 61 -12.58 13.21 5.42
N LEU A 62 -11.90 14.35 5.29
CA LEU A 62 -11.13 14.98 6.35
C LEU A 62 -12.01 15.57 7.46
N ASN A 63 -13.17 16.15 7.11
CA ASN A 63 -14.07 16.80 8.06
C ASN A 63 -15.08 15.85 8.70
N ASP A 64 -15.77 15.06 7.88
CA ASP A 64 -16.94 14.28 8.28
C ASP A 64 -16.62 12.79 8.52
N GLY A 65 -15.50 12.32 7.96
CA GLY A 65 -15.03 10.95 8.10
C GLY A 65 -15.51 9.99 7.03
N TYR A 66 -14.72 8.94 6.84
CA TYR A 66 -14.88 8.00 5.72
C TYR A 66 -16.24 7.29 5.71
N GLN A 67 -16.72 6.80 6.85
CA GLN A 67 -17.99 6.05 6.94
C GLN A 67 -19.21 6.94 6.70
N PHE A 68 -19.17 8.17 7.20
CA PHE A 68 -20.24 9.14 7.00
C PHE A 68 -20.35 9.52 5.52
N VAL A 69 -19.22 9.90 4.91
CA VAL A 69 -19.16 10.27 3.49
C VAL A 69 -19.58 9.12 2.59
N ARG A 70 -19.17 7.88 2.91
CA ARG A 70 -19.60 6.68 2.17
C ARG A 70 -21.11 6.51 2.16
N SER A 71 -21.77 6.85 3.26
CA SER A 71 -23.22 6.71 3.41
C SER A 71 -24.00 7.90 2.82
N SER A 72 -23.37 9.08 2.71
CA SER A 72 -24.03 10.31 2.27
C SER A 72 -24.04 10.54 0.76
N MET A 73 -23.36 9.69 -0.03
CA MET A 73 -23.32 9.82 -1.49
C MET A 73 -23.54 8.49 -2.23
N PRO A 74 -23.89 8.53 -3.54
CA PRO A 74 -24.06 7.31 -4.33
C PRO A 74 -22.80 6.43 -4.35
N ARG A 75 -22.98 5.14 -4.11
CA ARG A 75 -21.91 4.13 -4.01
C ARG A 75 -20.93 4.19 -5.19
N ASN A 76 -21.43 4.29 -6.43
CA ASN A 76 -20.59 4.35 -7.63
C ASN A 76 -19.71 5.61 -7.67
N THR A 77 -20.25 6.75 -7.25
CA THR A 77 -19.50 8.01 -7.18
C THR A 77 -18.42 7.94 -6.11
N PHE A 78 -18.75 7.39 -4.94
CA PHE A 78 -17.80 7.20 -3.84
C PHE A 78 -16.58 6.39 -4.29
N TRP A 79 -16.82 5.19 -4.84
CA TRP A 79 -15.73 4.31 -5.27
C TRP A 79 -14.90 4.95 -6.38
N ARG A 80 -15.52 5.61 -7.35
CA ARG A 80 -14.79 6.31 -8.40
C ARG A 80 -13.88 7.40 -7.83
N TYR A 81 -14.36 8.20 -6.88
CA TYR A 81 -13.53 9.25 -6.27
C TYR A 81 -12.45 8.69 -5.34
N GLU A 82 -12.74 7.61 -4.61
CA GLU A 82 -11.72 6.87 -3.86
C GLU A 82 -10.59 6.42 -4.80
N GLN A 83 -10.91 5.76 -5.92
CA GLN A 83 -9.91 5.30 -6.89
C GLN A 83 -9.08 6.45 -7.49
N ASN A 84 -9.69 7.61 -7.75
CA ASN A 84 -8.95 8.80 -8.21
C ASN A 84 -7.99 9.34 -7.13
N LEU A 85 -8.33 9.21 -5.84
CA LEU A 85 -7.42 9.56 -4.74
C LEU A 85 -6.30 8.53 -4.59
N LEU A 86 -6.59 7.25 -4.81
CA LEU A 86 -5.57 6.21 -4.81
C LEU A 86 -4.55 6.40 -5.95
N SER A 87 -5.00 6.81 -7.14
CA SER A 87 -4.13 7.02 -8.29
C SER A 87 -3.13 8.17 -8.13
N ILE A 88 -3.39 9.12 -7.22
CA ILE A 88 -2.44 10.21 -6.91
C ILE A 88 -1.47 9.84 -5.76
N GLY A 89 -1.48 8.59 -5.31
CA GLY A 89 -0.53 8.05 -4.32
C GLY A 89 -1.04 7.98 -2.88
N LEU A 90 -2.32 8.22 -2.63
CA LEU A 90 -2.90 7.99 -1.31
C LEU A 90 -3.23 6.50 -1.12
N SER A 91 -2.98 5.94 0.05
CA SER A 91 -3.41 4.58 0.38
C SER A 91 -4.82 4.56 0.95
N LYS A 92 -5.51 3.44 0.77
CA LYS A 92 -6.88 3.26 1.31
C LYS A 92 -6.94 3.36 2.83
N LEU A 93 -5.94 2.82 3.52
CA LEU A 93 -5.85 2.89 4.98
C LEU A 93 -5.74 4.35 5.44
N GLN A 94 -4.96 5.16 4.74
CA GLN A 94 -4.84 6.58 5.02
C GLN A 94 -6.18 7.30 4.83
N LEU A 95 -6.89 7.01 3.73
CA LEU A 95 -8.22 7.60 3.49
C LEU A 95 -9.24 7.24 4.57
N GLN A 96 -9.19 6.00 5.09
CA GLN A 96 -10.09 5.54 6.15
C GLN A 96 -9.81 6.21 7.50
N ASN A 97 -8.55 6.52 7.79
CA ASN A 97 -8.13 7.11 9.07
C ASN A 97 -7.97 8.65 9.03
N LEU A 98 -8.25 9.30 7.89
CA LEU A 98 -8.10 10.75 7.65
C LEU A 98 -8.65 11.62 8.79
N GLN A 99 -9.86 11.32 9.28
CA GLN A 99 -10.54 12.09 10.33
C GLN A 99 -9.86 11.94 11.70
N GLN A 100 -9.39 10.72 12.03
CA GLN A 100 -8.79 10.42 13.34
C GLN A 100 -7.40 11.04 13.50
N GLN A 101 -6.71 11.28 12.39
CA GLN A 101 -5.35 11.76 12.37
C GLN A 101 -5.21 13.29 12.48
N LYS A 102 -6.31 14.04 12.65
CA LYS A 102 -6.26 15.49 12.89
C LYS A 102 -5.48 15.86 14.18
N ASN A 103 -5.42 14.93 15.14
CA ASN A 103 -4.76 15.11 16.44
C ASN A 103 -3.70 14.05 16.79
N ASN A 104 -3.51 13.01 15.98
CA ASN A 104 -2.59 11.93 16.34
C ASN A 104 -1.79 11.45 15.11
N VAL A 105 -0.52 11.85 15.08
CA VAL A 105 0.47 11.31 14.15
C VAL A 105 0.68 9.85 14.54
N ILE A 106 -0.02 8.94 13.87
CA ILE A 106 0.26 7.51 13.99
C ILE A 106 1.55 7.26 13.19
N PRO A 107 2.63 6.75 13.79
CA PRO A 107 3.78 6.31 13.03
C PRO A 107 3.35 5.07 12.24
N MET A 108 3.18 5.25 10.93
CA MET A 108 2.83 4.17 10.03
C MET A 108 4.07 3.26 9.86
N PHE A 109 3.88 2.00 10.26
CA PHE A 109 4.67 0.77 10.02
C PHE A 109 6.14 0.68 10.46
N ARG A 110 6.41 -0.34 11.28
CA ARG A 110 7.75 -0.94 11.48
C ARG A 110 8.11 -1.71 10.21
N VAL A 111 9.11 -1.22 9.47
CA VAL A 111 9.76 -2.01 8.41
C VAL A 111 10.38 -3.23 9.10
N ILE A 112 9.86 -4.42 8.81
CA ILE A 112 10.51 -5.66 9.23
C ILE A 112 11.68 -5.83 8.27
N ASP A 113 12.89 -5.56 8.75
CA ASP A 113 14.11 -5.86 8.00
C ASP A 113 14.34 -7.36 8.05
N ILE A 114 14.01 -8.06 6.96
CA ILE A 114 14.14 -9.51 6.87
C ILE A 114 15.53 -9.84 6.34
N ASP A 115 16.43 -10.25 7.23
CA ASP A 115 17.73 -10.82 6.82
C ASP A 115 17.52 -12.23 6.25
N PHE A 116 17.42 -12.31 4.93
CA PHE A 116 17.28 -13.58 4.21
C PHE A 116 18.50 -14.51 4.35
N ASN A 117 19.60 -14.08 4.96
CA ASN A 117 20.75 -14.94 5.26
C ASN A 117 20.58 -15.69 6.59
N LYS A 118 19.65 -15.27 7.46
CA LYS A 118 19.37 -15.86 8.77
C LYS A 118 17.91 -16.27 8.90
N GLN A 119 17.41 -17.04 7.92
CA GLN A 119 16.03 -17.52 7.89
C GLN A 119 15.71 -18.54 8.99
N ARG A 120 16.75 -19.16 9.56
CA ARG A 120 16.64 -20.20 10.58
C ARG A 120 17.20 -19.66 11.88
N SER A 121 16.53 -19.95 12.99
CA SER A 121 17.04 -19.65 14.32
C SER A 121 18.38 -20.36 14.55
N ALA A 122 19.26 -19.77 15.38
CA ALA A 122 20.59 -20.33 15.65
C ALA A 122 20.58 -21.76 16.21
N TRP A 123 19.46 -22.19 16.79
CA TRP A 123 19.26 -23.53 17.36
C TRP A 123 18.76 -24.58 16.35
N TYR A 124 18.46 -24.20 15.10
CA TYR A 124 17.95 -25.14 14.11
C TYR A 124 19.09 -25.94 13.48
N GLN A 125 19.06 -27.26 13.67
CA GLN A 125 19.88 -28.22 12.93
C GLN A 125 19.04 -28.79 11.80
N GLU A 126 19.56 -28.74 10.56
CA GLU A 126 18.89 -29.34 9.41
C GLU A 126 18.91 -30.87 9.57
N PRO A 127 17.75 -31.55 9.48
CA PRO A 127 17.73 -33.00 9.58
C PRO A 127 18.55 -33.60 8.44
N THR A 128 19.59 -34.35 8.78
CA THR A 128 20.36 -35.10 7.81
C THR A 128 19.47 -36.19 7.22
N SER A 129 19.39 -36.27 5.89
CA SER A 129 18.67 -37.38 5.26
C SER A 129 19.34 -38.69 5.65
N PHE A 130 18.54 -39.73 5.85
CA PHE A 130 19.06 -41.08 6.12
C PHE A 130 20.06 -41.52 5.03
N TYR A 131 19.82 -41.08 3.78
CA TYR A 131 20.64 -41.40 2.61
C TYR A 131 21.92 -40.58 2.46
N ASP A 132 22.07 -39.48 3.21
CA ASP A 132 23.29 -38.64 3.15
C ASP A 132 24.44 -39.21 3.99
N ASN A 133 24.14 -40.18 4.85
CA ASN A 133 25.13 -40.84 5.69
C ASN A 133 25.71 -42.06 4.97
N ASN A 134 27.00 -42.01 4.62
CA ASN A 134 27.69 -43.10 3.92
C ASN A 134 27.64 -44.43 4.68
N GLU A 135 27.54 -44.41 6.01
CA GLU A 135 27.40 -45.63 6.83
C GLU A 135 26.03 -46.31 6.63
N ASN A 136 24.98 -45.52 6.46
CA ASN A 136 23.63 -46.02 6.20
C ASN A 136 23.48 -46.60 4.79
N LEU A 137 24.20 -46.04 3.81
CA LEU A 137 24.26 -46.59 2.46
C LEU A 137 24.94 -47.96 2.41
N LEU A 138 25.91 -48.21 3.31
CA LEU A 138 26.55 -49.52 3.45
C LEU A 138 25.57 -50.55 4.03
N LEU A 139 24.80 -50.19 5.06
CA LEU A 139 23.78 -51.07 5.65
C LEU A 139 22.72 -51.52 4.63
N PHE A 140 22.33 -50.64 3.70
CA PHE A 140 21.42 -50.99 2.61
C PHE A 140 22.05 -51.93 1.56
N LYS A 141 23.37 -51.86 1.33
CA LYS A 141 24.08 -52.75 0.40
C LYS A 141 24.32 -54.16 0.95
N PHE A 142 24.30 -54.33 2.28
CA PHE A 142 24.44 -55.65 2.93
C PHE A 142 23.10 -56.33 3.23
N ALA A 143 21.97 -55.62 3.06
CA ALA A 143 20.62 -56.13 3.30
C ALA A 143 19.88 -56.55 2.01
N SER A 144 20.57 -56.59 0.87
CA SER A 144 20.07 -57.06 -0.43
C SER A 144 20.94 -58.18 -0.99
#